data_AF-A0A933DS07-F1
#
_entry.id   AF-A0A933DS07-F1
#
_cell.length_a   1.000
_cell.length_b   1.000
_cell.length_c   1.000
_cell.angle_alpha   90.00
_cell.angle_beta   90.00
_cell.angle_gamma   90.00
#
_symmetry.space_group_name_H-M   'P 1'
#
loop_
_entity.id
_entity.type
_entity.pdbx_description
1 polymer ?
#
loop_
_entity_poly.entity_id
_entity_poly.type
_entity_poly.pdbx_seq_one_letter_code
_entity_poly.pdbx_strand_id
1 'polypeptide(L)' 'RYYAQDEIGTPWCVTIDFQTLEDDTVTVRDRDTMKQERIAAEDLTGYFSEKLRNEAQ' A
#
# COMPACT_ATOMS: atom_id res chain seq x y z
N ARG A 1 -18.07 -5.65 -1.25
CA ARG A 1 -17.04 -6.39 -2.03
C ARG A 1 -15.65 -5.97 -1.52
N TYR A 2 -15.36 -6.30 -0.25
CA TYR A 2 -14.09 -6.05 0.46
C TYR A 2 -13.53 -7.34 1.08
N TYR A 3 -14.34 -8.41 1.13
CA TYR A 3 -13.98 -9.70 1.74
C TYR A 3 -13.02 -10.55 0.90
N ALA A 4 -12.80 -10.20 -0.37
CA ALA A 4 -11.99 -11.00 -1.28
C ALA A 4 -10.50 -10.63 -1.30
N GLN A 5 -10.08 -9.62 -0.53
CA GLN A 5 -8.68 -9.15 -0.51
C GLN A 5 -7.92 -9.44 0.78
N ASP A 6 -8.61 -9.77 1.88
CA ASP A 6 -7.94 -10.22 3.11
C ASP A 6 -7.45 -11.69 3.03
N GLU A 7 -8.00 -12.52 2.11
CA GLU A 7 -7.65 -13.95 1.96
C GLU A 7 -6.31 -14.22 1.21
N ILE A 8 -5.70 -13.22 0.57
CA ILE A 8 -4.51 -13.43 -0.27
C ILE A 8 -3.19 -13.30 0.53
N GLY A 9 -3.25 -12.91 1.81
CA GLY A 9 -2.05 -12.79 2.63
C GLY A 9 -1.18 -11.57 2.30
N THR A 10 -1.72 -10.56 1.63
CA THR A 10 -1.02 -9.31 1.37
C THR A 10 -0.89 -8.49 2.66
N PRO A 11 0.32 -8.20 3.17
CA PRO A 11 0.52 -7.42 4.39
C PRO A 11 0.13 -5.94 4.27
N TRP A 12 0.10 -5.42 3.04
CA TRP A 12 -0.26 -4.02 2.75
C TRP A 12 -1.39 -3.93 1.71
N CYS A 13 -2.36 -3.06 1.98
CA CYS A 13 -3.48 -2.76 1.10
C CYS A 13 -3.28 -1.39 0.44
N VAL A 14 -3.09 -1.34 -0.87
CA VAL A 14 -2.98 -0.06 -1.61
C VAL A 14 -4.34 0.28 -2.22
N THR A 15 -4.86 1.46 -1.86
CA THR A 15 -6.07 2.04 -2.46
C THR A 15 -5.66 3.03 -3.54
N ILE A 16 -6.12 2.76 -4.76
CA ILE A 16 -5.99 3.65 -5.92
C ILE A 16 -7.38 4.17 -6.21
N ASP A 17 -7.56 5.48 -6.11
CA ASP A 17 -8.83 6.15 -6.36
C ASP A 17 -8.70 7.11 -7.56
N PHE A 18 -9.80 7.71 -8.00
CA PHE A 18 -9.79 8.59 -9.17
C PHE A 18 -8.91 9.84 -8.96
N GLN A 19 -8.64 10.22 -7.71
CA GLN A 19 -7.75 11.31 -7.36
C GLN A 19 -6.28 10.94 -7.63
N THR A 20 -5.93 9.64 -7.66
CA THR A 20 -4.61 9.18 -8.12
C THR A 20 -4.36 9.56 -9.58
N LEU A 21 -5.40 9.64 -10.42
CA LEU A 21 -5.23 10.01 -11.83
C LEU A 21 -4.93 11.51 -12.02
N GLU A 22 -5.27 12.34 -11.02
CA GLU A 22 -5.06 13.79 -11.06
C GLU A 22 -3.80 14.20 -10.27
N ASP A 23 -3.52 13.56 -9.14
CA ASP A 23 -2.45 13.93 -8.20
C ASP A 23 -1.31 12.89 -8.11
N ASP A 24 -1.35 11.77 -8.85
CA ASP A 24 -0.37 10.67 -8.82
C ASP A 24 -0.07 10.15 -7.39
N THR A 25 -1.02 10.29 -6.47
CA THR A 25 -0.89 9.80 -5.08
C THR A 25 -1.81 8.63 -4.80
N VAL A 26 -1.31 7.70 -4.00
CA VAL A 26 -1.97 6.45 -3.64
C VAL A 26 -2.00 6.31 -2.12
N THR A 27 -3.04 5.68 -1.59
CA THR A 27 -3.19 5.50 -0.15
C THR A 27 -2.83 4.08 0.23
N VAL A 28 -1.72 3.89 0.93
CA VAL A 28 -1.29 2.59 1.45
C VAL A 28 -1.81 2.43 2.87
N ARG A 29 -2.51 1.32 3.11
CA ARG A 29 -2.99 0.90 4.42
C ARG A 29 -2.23 -0.33 4.86
N ASP A 30 -1.56 -0.23 5.99
CA ASP A 30 -0.84 -1.34 6.60
C ASP A 30 -1.80 -2.15 7.49
N ARG A 31 -1.87 -3.45 7.25
CA ARG A 31 -2.83 -4.36 7.92
C ARG A 31 -2.45 -4.56 9.38
N ASP A 32 -1.16 -4.70 9.66
CA ASP A 32 -0.62 -5.02 10.98
C ASP A 32 -0.70 -3.82 11.94
N THR A 33 -0.48 -2.62 11.43
CA THR A 33 -0.52 -1.38 12.24
C THR A 33 -1.84 -0.60 12.15
N MET A 34 -2.73 -0.98 11.23
CA MET A 34 -3.95 -0.24 10.88
C MET A 34 -3.71 1.23 10.45
N LYS A 35 -2.48 1.59 10.10
CA LYS A 35 -2.12 2.94 9.65
C LYS A 35 -2.45 3.14 8.19
N GLN A 36 -2.79 4.38 7.83
CA GLN A 36 -3.04 4.82 6.45
C GLN A 36 -2.05 5.93 6.13
N GLU A 37 -1.24 5.73 5.10
CA GLU A 37 -0.26 6.69 4.60
C GLU A 37 -0.56 7.00 3.13
N ARG A 38 -0.58 8.28 2.77
CA ARG A 38 -0.68 8.70 1.37
C ARG A 38 0.74 8.94 0.86
N ILE A 39 1.14 8.20 -0.16
CA ILE A 39 2.46 8.30 -0.80
C ILE A 39 2.29 8.55 -2.28
N ALA A 40 3.31 9.10 -2.94
CA ALA A 40 3.31 9.22 -4.39
C ALA A 40 3.40 7.82 -5.02
N ALA A 41 2.72 7.63 -6.15
CA ALA A 41 2.72 6.36 -6.87
C ALA A 41 4.14 5.98 -7.34
N GLU A 42 4.99 6.97 -7.62
CA GLU A 42 6.40 6.77 -7.96
C GLU A 42 7.22 6.21 -6.79
N ASP A 43 6.97 6.70 -5.57
CA ASP A 43 7.68 6.28 -4.35
C ASP A 43 7.23 4.91 -3.83
N LEU A 44 6.06 4.44 -4.27
CA LEU A 44 5.47 3.18 -3.83
C LEU A 44 6.40 1.98 -4.08
N THR A 45 7.11 1.97 -5.21
CA THR A 45 8.08 0.90 -5.55
C THR A 45 9.26 0.89 -4.57
N GLY A 46 9.77 2.07 -4.19
CA GLY A 46 10.85 2.21 -3.20
C GLY A 46 10.39 1.83 -1.81
N TYR A 47 9.22 2.31 -1.40
CA TYR A 47 8.59 2.02 -0.11
C TYR A 47 8.43 0.51 0.12
N PHE A 48 7.89 -0.22 -0.86
CA PHE A 48 7.75 -1.67 -0.76
C PHE A 48 9.08 -2.42 -0.82
N SER A 49 10.03 -1.96 -1.64
CA SER A 49 11.35 -2.57 -1.72
C SER A 49 12.10 -2.48 -0.39
N GLU A 50 12.02 -1.34 0.30
CA GLU A 50 12.63 -1.13 1.61
C GLU A 50 11.93 -1.93 2.72
N LYS A 51 10.59 -1.95 2.70
CA LYS A 51 9.79 -2.75 3.65
C LYS A 51 10.05 -4.25 3.52
N LEU A 52 10.01 -4.80 2.30
CA LEU A 52 10.29 -6.22 2.03
C LEU A 52 11.73 -6.61 2.40
N ARG A 53 12.69 -5.69 2.23
CA ARG A 53 14.08 -5.93 2.60
C ARG A 53 14.29 -5.94 4.11
N ASN A 54 13.51 -5.17 4.87
CA ASN A 54 13.57 -5.14 6.34
C ASN A 54 12.90 -6.34 7.02
N GLU A 55 11.88 -6.97 6.40
CA GLU A 55 11.26 -8.19 6.95
C GLU A 55 12.09 -9.47 6.72
N ALA A 56 13.10 -9.43 5.85
CA ALA A 56 13.94 -10.57 5.52
C ALA A 56 15.12 -10.78 6.49
N GLN A 57 15.13 -10.15 7.67
CA GLN A 57 16.22 -10.20 8.65
C GLN A 57 15.81 -10.80 9.99
#